data_AF-A0A8K1D383-F1
#
_entry.id   AF-A0A8K1D383-F1
#
_cell.length_a   1.000
_cell.length_b   1.000
_cell.length_c   1.000
_cell.angle_alpha   90.00
_cell.angle_beta   90.00
_cell.angle_gamma   90.00
#
_symmetry.space_group_name_H-M   'P 1'
#
loop_
_entity.id
_entity.type
_entity.pdbx_description
1 polymer ?
#
loop_
_entity_poly.entity_id
_entity_poly.type
_entity_poly.pdbx_seq_one_letter_code
_entity_poly.pdbx_strand_id
1 'polypeptide(L)'
;NKVYLWKAMFSVRQTLEKVLKELKIQLQDWHTNIFTQQQKSCLTFLAMLVSDDANEYELDPLYKDLRSLMYSGMEMVPLVLRALVTLSERAETARKMKRVLRELLKICWEWPWDHSLMVMEIFRNVLGHLKKSEASSMAVRVVQRLWRLFEA
;
A
#
# COMPACT_ATOMS: atom_id res chain seq x y z
N ASN A 1 13.02 19.59 -5.95
CA ASN A 1 11.60 19.92 -5.71
C ASN A 1 10.56 18.92 -6.28
N LYS A 2 10.96 17.83 -6.97
CA LYS A 2 10.04 16.84 -7.58
C LYS A 2 9.30 15.95 -6.57
N VAL A 3 9.91 15.68 -5.41
CA VAL A 3 9.33 14.82 -4.35
C VAL A 3 8.02 15.39 -3.78
N TYR A 4 7.91 16.70 -3.62
CA TYR A 4 6.69 17.34 -3.12
C TYR A 4 5.52 17.22 -4.11
N LEU A 5 5.80 17.28 -5.41
CA LEU A 5 4.80 17.08 -6.45
C LEU A 5 4.22 15.67 -6.39
N TRP A 6 5.09 14.64 -6.29
CA TRP A 6 4.65 13.26 -6.14
C TRP A 6 3.83 13.05 -4.87
N LYS A 7 4.28 13.59 -3.72
CA LYS A 7 3.52 13.53 -2.47
C LYS A 7 2.14 14.16 -2.62
N ALA A 8 2.03 15.32 -3.26
CA ALA A 8 0.76 16.00 -3.50
C ALA A 8 -0.18 15.18 -4.41
N MET A 9 0.34 14.68 -5.54
CA MET A 9 -0.42 13.84 -6.47
C MET A 9 -0.94 12.56 -5.80
N PHE A 10 -0.14 11.97 -4.90
CA PHE A 10 -0.50 10.75 -4.19
C PHE A 10 -1.42 10.98 -2.99
N SER A 11 -1.57 12.23 -2.54
CA SER A 11 -2.47 12.61 -1.44
C SER A 11 -3.88 12.95 -1.91
N VAL A 12 -4.05 13.33 -3.18
CA VAL A 12 -5.36 13.65 -3.75
C VAL A 12 -5.87 12.46 -4.55
N ARG A 13 -6.94 11.83 -4.08
CA ARG A 13 -7.44 10.57 -4.63
C ARG A 13 -7.70 10.60 -6.15
N GLN A 14 -8.48 11.55 -6.64
CA GLN A 14 -8.81 11.62 -8.07
C GLN A 14 -7.54 11.79 -8.93
N THR A 15 -6.57 12.53 -8.43
CA THR A 15 -5.27 12.70 -9.07
C THR A 15 -4.49 11.39 -9.03
N LEU A 16 -4.41 10.74 -7.88
CA LEU A 16 -3.73 9.45 -7.72
C LEU A 16 -4.30 8.39 -8.67
N GLU A 17 -5.62 8.23 -8.73
CA GLU A 17 -6.25 7.25 -9.61
C GLU A 17 -5.95 7.51 -11.09
N LYS A 18 -6.01 8.77 -11.53
CA LYS A 18 -5.64 9.16 -12.91
C LYS A 18 -4.16 8.87 -13.19
N VAL A 19 -3.29 9.24 -12.26
CA VAL A 19 -1.84 9.01 -12.38
C VAL A 19 -1.51 7.53 -12.44
N LEU A 20 -2.15 6.70 -11.62
CA LEU A 20 -1.93 5.26 -11.62
C LEU A 20 -2.46 4.59 -12.90
N LYS A 21 -3.61 5.04 -13.43
CA LYS A 21 -4.15 4.56 -14.71
C LYS A 21 -3.20 4.90 -15.87
N GLU A 22 -2.73 6.14 -15.93
CA GLU A 22 -1.76 6.59 -16.94
C GLU A 22 -0.43 5.84 -16.81
N LEU A 23 0.11 5.74 -15.59
CA LEU A 23 1.34 4.99 -15.34
C LEU A 23 1.19 3.51 -15.72
N LYS A 24 0.02 2.88 -15.54
CA LYS A 24 -0.21 1.49 -15.96
C LYS A 24 -0.06 1.34 -17.47
N ILE A 25 -0.68 2.23 -18.24
CA ILE A 25 -0.58 2.24 -19.71
C ILE A 25 0.89 2.42 -20.11
N GLN A 26 1.56 3.43 -19.54
CA GLN A 26 2.96 3.69 -19.88
C GLN A 26 3.90 2.57 -19.44
N LEU A 27 3.67 1.92 -18.29
CA LEU A 27 4.47 0.78 -17.83
C LEU A 27 4.28 -0.46 -18.72
N GLN A 28 3.10 -0.64 -19.31
CA GLN A 28 2.84 -1.71 -20.27
C GLN A 28 3.51 -1.44 -21.62
N ASP A 29 3.56 -0.18 -22.05
CA ASP A 29 4.14 0.23 -23.34
C ASP A 29 5.65 0.50 -23.29
N TRP A 30 6.27 0.63 -22.11
CA TRP A 30 7.64 1.17 -22.01
C TRP A 30 8.79 0.18 -22.10
N HIS A 31 9.68 0.47 -23.05
CA HIS A 31 11.08 0.00 -23.13
C HIS A 31 12.07 0.86 -22.31
N THR A 32 11.61 1.88 -21.57
CA THR A 32 12.50 2.80 -20.86
C THR A 32 12.94 2.26 -19.50
N ASN A 33 14.22 2.49 -19.20
CA ASN A 33 14.93 2.02 -18.01
C ASN A 33 14.83 3.01 -16.82
N ILE A 34 13.79 3.86 -16.79
CA ILE A 34 13.64 4.94 -15.80
C ILE A 34 13.33 4.38 -14.40
N PHE A 35 12.48 3.34 -14.34
CA PHE A 35 12.14 2.66 -13.11
C PHE A 35 12.84 1.31 -13.04
N THR A 36 13.35 0.97 -11.86
CA THR A 36 13.83 -0.39 -11.59
C THR A 36 12.65 -1.38 -11.66
N GLN A 37 12.93 -2.66 -11.90
CA GLN A 37 11.88 -3.68 -11.94
C GLN A 37 11.00 -3.69 -10.68
N GLN A 38 11.62 -3.48 -9.52
CA GLN A 38 10.92 -3.41 -8.24
C GLN A 38 9.98 -2.19 -8.14
N GLN A 39 10.40 -1.04 -8.66
CA GLN A 39 9.55 0.15 -8.73
C GLN A 39 8.39 -0.06 -9.69
N LYS A 40 8.64 -0.69 -10.86
CA LYS A 40 7.60 -1.06 -11.82
C LYS A 40 6.56 -1.98 -11.17
N SER A 41 6.97 -3.04 -10.48
CA SER A 41 6.06 -3.93 -9.75
C SER A 41 5.18 -3.20 -8.74
N CYS A 42 5.75 -2.24 -7.98
CA CYS A 42 4.98 -1.49 -6.98
C CYS A 42 3.98 -0.53 -7.61
N LEU A 43 4.34 0.14 -8.70
CA LEU A 43 3.41 1.00 -9.43
C LEU A 43 2.29 0.17 -10.07
N THR A 44 2.62 -0.98 -10.64
CA THR A 44 1.63 -1.95 -11.15
C THR A 44 0.68 -2.40 -10.04
N PHE A 45 1.21 -2.71 -8.85
CA PHE A 45 0.40 -3.08 -7.69
C PHE A 45 -0.61 -1.99 -7.30
N LEU A 46 -0.15 -0.74 -7.18
CA LEU A 46 -1.01 0.39 -6.88
C LEU A 46 -2.07 0.60 -7.97
N ALA A 47 -1.71 0.44 -9.24
CA ALA A 47 -2.65 0.55 -10.34
C ALA A 47 -3.69 -0.57 -10.35
N MET A 48 -3.31 -1.80 -9.98
CA MET A 48 -4.26 -2.91 -9.86
C MET A 48 -5.25 -2.69 -8.72
N LEU A 49 -4.86 -2.07 -7.61
CA LEU A 49 -5.81 -1.72 -6.55
C LEU A 49 -6.96 -0.82 -7.06
N VAL A 50 -6.64 0.12 -7.96
CA VAL A 50 -7.60 1.05 -8.59
C VAL A 50 -8.41 0.40 -9.72
N SER A 51 -7.93 -0.70 -10.29
CA SER A 51 -8.60 -1.39 -11.41
C SER A 51 -9.86 -2.10 -10.93
N ASP A 52 -11.01 -1.82 -11.53
CA ASP A 52 -12.29 -2.42 -11.12
C ASP A 52 -12.29 -3.95 -11.26
N ASP A 53 -11.62 -4.47 -12.30
CA ASP A 53 -11.56 -5.91 -12.61
C ASP A 53 -10.58 -6.71 -11.72
N ALA A 54 -9.68 -6.04 -10.99
CA ALA A 54 -8.63 -6.73 -10.24
C ALA A 54 -9.17 -7.32 -8.94
N ASN A 55 -8.91 -8.60 -8.73
CA ASN A 55 -9.24 -9.32 -7.49
C ASN A 55 -8.03 -9.50 -6.56
N GLU A 56 -8.27 -9.94 -5.32
CA GLU A 56 -7.21 -10.14 -4.32
C GLU A 56 -6.16 -11.18 -4.73
N TYR A 57 -6.51 -12.16 -5.56
CA TYR A 57 -5.61 -13.23 -6.01
C TYR A 57 -4.64 -12.76 -7.09
N GLU A 58 -5.07 -11.86 -7.98
CA GLU A 58 -4.19 -11.24 -8.99
C GLU A 58 -3.14 -10.33 -8.36
N LEU A 59 -3.42 -9.80 -7.17
CA LEU A 59 -2.46 -9.02 -6.38
C LEU A 59 -1.41 -9.91 -5.70
N ASP A 60 -1.59 -11.23 -5.67
CA ASP A 60 -0.75 -12.14 -4.87
C ASP A 60 0.74 -12.15 -5.24
N PRO A 61 1.10 -12.20 -6.54
CA PRO A 61 2.50 -12.11 -6.96
C PRO A 61 3.14 -10.80 -6.54
N LEU A 62 2.37 -9.71 -6.52
CA LEU A 62 2.87 -8.37 -6.26
C LEU A 62 3.05 -8.08 -4.77
N TYR A 63 2.49 -8.88 -3.86
CA TYR A 63 2.75 -8.73 -2.43
C TYR A 63 4.20 -9.05 -2.05
N LYS A 64 4.84 -9.99 -2.75
CA LYS A 64 6.27 -10.29 -2.55
C LYS A 64 7.13 -9.10 -2.93
N ASP A 65 6.78 -8.43 -4.02
CA ASP A 65 7.48 -7.25 -4.52
C ASP A 65 7.26 -6.03 -3.62
N LEU A 66 6.02 -5.84 -3.13
CA LEU A 66 5.71 -4.83 -2.12
C LEU A 66 6.57 -5.06 -0.88
N ARG A 67 6.57 -6.28 -0.33
CA ARG A 67 7.38 -6.62 0.86
C ARG A 67 8.86 -6.32 0.62
N SER A 68 9.41 -6.74 -0.52
CA SER A 68 10.80 -6.46 -0.89
C SER A 68 11.10 -4.95 -0.95
N LEU A 69 10.17 -4.16 -1.52
CA LEU A 69 10.33 -2.70 -1.60
C LEU A 69 10.30 -2.05 -0.22
N MET A 70 9.42 -2.54 0.65
CA MET A 70 9.33 -2.02 2.00
C MET A 70 10.58 -2.34 2.86
N TYR A 71 11.41 -3.32 2.47
CA TYR A 71 12.72 -3.59 3.08
C TYR A 71 13.89 -2.85 2.42
N SER A 72 13.76 -2.42 1.17
CA SER A 72 14.89 -1.87 0.41
C SER A 72 15.26 -0.44 0.79
N GLY A 73 14.53 0.20 1.71
CA GLY A 73 14.79 1.58 2.15
C GLY A 73 14.69 2.61 1.01
N MET A 74 14.08 2.24 -0.11
CA MET A 74 13.97 3.10 -1.29
C MET A 74 13.20 4.37 -0.98
N GLU A 75 13.58 5.48 -1.63
CA GLU A 75 12.88 6.78 -1.59
C GLU A 75 11.38 6.70 -1.95
N MET A 76 10.96 5.58 -2.56
CA MET A 76 9.58 5.30 -2.94
C MET A 76 8.69 4.84 -1.78
N VAL A 77 9.25 4.33 -0.68
CA VAL A 77 8.48 3.81 0.46
C VAL A 77 7.45 4.82 1.01
N PRO A 78 7.82 6.10 1.29
CA PRO A 78 6.85 7.11 1.71
C PRO A 78 5.76 7.37 0.68
N LEU A 79 6.08 7.30 -0.63
CA LEU A 79 5.10 7.51 -1.70
C LEU A 79 4.12 6.34 -1.76
N VAL A 80 4.61 5.11 -1.69
CA VAL A 80 3.75 3.92 -1.69
C VAL A 80 2.82 3.90 -0.47
N LEU A 81 3.33 4.22 0.73
CA LEU A 81 2.47 4.35 1.91
C LEU A 81 1.43 5.46 1.75
N ARG A 82 1.81 6.61 1.17
CA ARG A 82 0.86 7.69 0.90
C ARG A 82 -0.24 7.25 -0.06
N ALA A 83 0.11 6.56 -1.14
CA ALA A 83 -0.89 6.00 -2.06
C ALA A 83 -1.81 5.00 -1.35
N LEU A 84 -1.25 4.11 -0.53
CA LEU A 84 -2.02 3.13 0.22
C LEU A 84 -3.00 3.80 1.20
N VAL A 85 -2.57 4.86 1.91
CA VAL A 85 -3.46 5.68 2.75
C VAL A 85 -4.63 6.19 1.93
N THR A 86 -4.35 6.95 0.87
CA THR A 86 -5.37 7.58 0.02
C THR A 86 -6.32 6.55 -0.61
N LEU A 87 -5.79 5.43 -1.09
CA LEU A 87 -6.61 4.37 -1.68
C LEU A 87 -7.45 3.65 -0.60
N SER A 88 -6.92 3.45 0.61
CA SER A 88 -7.66 2.74 1.67
C SER A 88 -8.90 3.48 2.18
N GLU A 89 -9.04 4.78 1.90
CA GLU A 89 -10.20 5.58 2.32
C GLU A 89 -11.52 5.10 1.72
N ARG A 90 -11.48 4.39 0.58
CA ARG A 90 -12.65 3.86 -0.12
C ARG A 90 -12.85 2.37 0.11
N ALA A 91 -14.11 1.96 0.25
CA ALA A 91 -14.47 0.57 0.47
C ALA A 91 -14.00 -0.37 -0.66
N GLU A 92 -14.10 0.06 -1.91
CA GLU A 92 -13.73 -0.73 -3.11
C GLU A 92 -12.26 -1.19 -3.05
N THR A 93 -11.36 -0.23 -2.85
CA THR A 93 -9.90 -0.40 -2.77
C THR A 93 -9.47 -0.99 -1.43
N ALA A 94 -10.06 -0.54 -0.31
CA ALA A 94 -9.78 -1.05 1.02
C ALA A 94 -10.01 -2.56 1.15
N ARG A 95 -11.09 -3.07 0.56
CA ARG A 95 -11.42 -4.50 0.61
C ARG A 95 -10.38 -5.37 -0.11
N LYS A 96 -9.68 -4.83 -1.12
CA LYS A 96 -8.57 -5.49 -1.83
C LYS A 96 -7.27 -5.50 -1.01
N MET A 97 -7.16 -4.66 0.02
CA MET A 97 -5.94 -4.46 0.82
C MET A 97 -5.80 -5.40 2.03
N LYS A 98 -6.67 -6.40 2.19
CA LYS A 98 -6.62 -7.33 3.34
C LYS A 98 -5.25 -8.00 3.50
N ARG A 99 -4.60 -8.41 2.40
CA ARG A 99 -3.25 -8.99 2.48
C ARG A 99 -2.17 -7.94 2.70
N VAL A 100 -2.32 -6.73 2.16
CA VAL A 100 -1.42 -5.59 2.42
C VAL A 100 -1.25 -5.40 3.91
N LEU A 101 -2.35 -5.37 4.66
CA LEU A 101 -2.32 -5.26 6.12
C LEU A 101 -1.44 -6.35 6.75
N ARG A 102 -1.62 -7.62 6.34
CA ARG A 102 -0.85 -8.73 6.90
C ARG A 102 0.65 -8.59 6.65
N GLU A 103 1.04 -8.04 5.50
CA GLU A 103 2.44 -7.79 5.18
C GLU A 103 3.00 -6.58 5.93
N LEU A 104 2.26 -5.47 5.99
CA LEU A 104 2.67 -4.27 6.75
C LEU A 104 2.89 -4.59 8.23
N LEU A 105 2.02 -5.40 8.84
CA LEU A 105 2.20 -5.84 10.24
C LEU A 105 3.50 -6.56 10.51
N LYS A 106 4.14 -7.17 9.49
CA LYS A 106 5.40 -7.91 9.68
C LYS A 106 6.61 -6.98 9.78
N ILE A 107 6.47 -5.73 9.34
CA ILE A 107 7.61 -4.87 9.04
C ILE A 107 7.46 -3.44 9.59
N CYS A 108 6.25 -3.00 9.94
CA CYS A 108 5.99 -1.62 10.34
C CYS A 108 6.60 -1.18 11.69
N TRP A 109 7.10 -2.14 12.48
CA TRP A 109 7.62 -1.89 13.83
C TRP A 109 9.06 -1.39 13.85
N GLU A 110 9.81 -1.61 12.77
CA GLU A 110 11.20 -1.17 12.63
C GLU A 110 11.31 0.18 11.91
N TRP A 111 10.18 0.80 11.57
CA TRP A 111 10.15 1.98 10.72
C TRP A 111 10.17 3.30 11.49
N PRO A 112 10.62 4.38 10.83
CA PRO A 112 10.48 5.72 11.38
C PRO A 112 9.01 6.03 11.69
N TRP A 113 8.78 6.75 12.79
CA TRP A 113 7.46 7.09 13.31
C TRP A 113 6.44 7.53 12.24
N ASP A 114 6.84 8.43 11.33
CA ASP A 114 5.97 8.93 10.27
C ASP A 114 5.44 7.84 9.33
N HIS A 115 6.23 6.80 9.08
CA HIS A 115 5.81 5.65 8.26
C HIS A 115 4.85 4.77 9.05
N SER A 116 5.14 4.53 10.33
CA SER A 116 4.27 3.77 11.23
C SER A 116 2.90 4.44 11.38
N LEU A 117 2.83 5.78 11.45
CA LEU A 117 1.56 6.51 11.45
C LEU A 117 0.74 6.26 10.18
N MET A 118 1.36 6.34 8.99
CA MET A 118 0.68 6.03 7.73
C MET A 118 0.19 4.58 7.69
N VAL A 119 0.97 3.63 8.22
CA VAL A 119 0.53 2.24 8.35
C VAL A 119 -0.70 2.12 9.24
N MET A 120 -0.70 2.74 10.43
CA MET A 120 -1.84 2.71 11.34
C MET A 120 -3.10 3.34 10.73
N GLU A 121 -2.94 4.38 9.93
CA GLU A 121 -4.01 4.98 9.15
C GLU A 121 -4.58 4.03 8.09
N ILE A 122 -3.72 3.31 7.35
CA ILE A 122 -4.15 2.24 6.43
C ILE A 122 -4.94 1.16 7.20
N PHE A 123 -4.47 0.74 8.38
CA PHE A 123 -5.20 -0.20 9.23
C PHE A 123 -6.60 0.29 9.57
N ARG A 124 -6.70 1.51 10.10
CA ARG A 124 -7.98 2.12 10.49
C ARG A 124 -8.95 2.16 9.31
N ASN A 125 -8.48 2.65 8.17
CA ASN A 125 -9.30 2.81 6.96
C ASN A 125 -9.77 1.44 6.43
N VAL A 126 -8.86 0.48 6.30
CA VAL A 126 -9.21 -0.86 5.80
C VAL A 126 -10.17 -1.56 6.76
N LEU A 127 -9.86 -1.62 8.06
CA LEU A 127 -10.72 -2.27 9.06
C LEU A 127 -12.12 -1.67 9.11
N GLY A 128 -12.25 -0.34 8.94
CA GLY A 128 -13.54 0.34 8.87
C GLY A 128 -14.42 -0.10 7.70
N HIS A 129 -13.83 -0.64 6.63
CA HIS A 129 -14.54 -1.07 5.42
C HIS A 129 -14.73 -2.60 5.32
N LEU A 130 -14.22 -3.37 6.28
CA LEU A 130 -14.37 -4.83 6.34
C LEU A 130 -15.64 -5.24 7.09
N LYS A 131 -16.09 -6.48 6.87
CA LYS A 131 -17.14 -7.07 7.71
C LYS A 131 -16.65 -7.18 9.15
N LYS A 132 -17.55 -7.02 10.14
CA LYS A 132 -17.21 -7.08 11.58
C LYS A 132 -16.38 -8.31 11.96
N SER A 133 -16.71 -9.49 11.42
CA SER A 133 -15.98 -10.74 11.67
C SER A 133 -14.53 -10.69 11.16
N GLU A 134 -14.33 -10.14 9.95
CA GLU A 134 -13.02 -9.99 9.33
C GLU A 134 -12.18 -8.91 10.04
N ALA A 135 -12.80 -7.77 10.35
CA ALA A 135 -12.18 -6.68 11.08
C ALA A 135 -11.74 -7.14 12.48
N SER A 136 -12.60 -7.89 13.19
CA SER A 136 -12.28 -8.41 14.52
C SER A 136 -11.11 -9.40 14.48
N SER A 137 -11.11 -10.33 13.52
CA SER A 137 -10.00 -11.29 13.35
C SER A 137 -8.67 -10.58 13.07
N MET A 138 -8.70 -9.53 12.24
CA MET A 138 -7.50 -8.75 11.93
C MET A 138 -7.06 -7.88 13.11
N ALA A 139 -7.99 -7.22 13.81
CA ALA A 139 -7.69 -6.41 15.00
C ALA A 139 -7.03 -7.25 16.10
N VAL A 140 -7.51 -8.47 16.34
CA VAL A 140 -6.87 -9.41 17.27
C VAL A 140 -5.42 -9.68 16.87
N ARG A 141 -5.13 -9.90 15.58
CA ARG A 141 -3.76 -10.11 15.09
C ARG A 141 -2.87 -8.88 15.28
N VAL A 142 -3.42 -7.67 15.06
CA VAL A 142 -2.72 -6.40 15.29
C VAL A 142 -2.35 -6.29 16.77
N VAL A 143 -3.33 -6.47 17.66
CA VAL A 143 -3.13 -6.39 19.12
C VAL A 143 -2.15 -7.44 19.61
N GLN A 144 -2.24 -8.69 19.15
CA GLN A 144 -1.30 -9.75 19.52
C GLN A 144 0.15 -9.43 19.13
N ARG A 145 0.36 -8.73 18.00
CA ARG A 145 1.70 -8.30 17.58
C ARG A 145 2.18 -7.09 18.37
N LEU A 146 1.30 -6.12 18.61
CA LEU A 146 1.59 -4.96 19.46
C LEU A 146 1.94 -5.37 20.88
N TRP A 147 1.22 -6.36 21.43
CA TRP A 147 1.44 -6.86 22.78
C TRP A 147 2.88 -7.34 23.00
N ARG A 148 3.49 -7.99 21.99
CA ARG A 148 4.90 -8.41 22.04
C ARG A 148 5.90 -7.26 22.18
N LEU A 149 5.49 -6.02 21.90
CA LEU A 149 6.32 -4.83 22.10
C LEU A 149 6.31 -4.33 23.55
N PHE A 150 5.32 -4.76 24.36
CA PHE A 150 5.20 -4.38 25.76
C PHE A 150 5.69 -5.48 26.72
N GLU A 151 5.98 -6.67 26.21
CA GLU A 151 6.57 -7.79 26.97
C GLU A 151 8.10 -7.90 26.81
N ALA A 152 8.72 -6.99 26.05
CA ALA A 152 10.17 -6.88 25.87
C ALA A 152 10.73 -5.73 26.73
#